data_AF-A0A2J6XIB5-F1
#
_entry.id   AF-A0A2J6XIB5-F1
#
_cell.length_a   1.000
_cell.length_b   1.000
_cell.length_c   1.000
_cell.angle_alpha   90.00
_cell.angle_beta   90.00
_cell.angle_gamma   90.00
#
_symmetry.space_group_name_H-M   'P 1'
#
loop_
_entity.id
_entity.type
_entity.pdbx_description
1 polymer ?
#
loop_
_entity_poly.entity_id
_entity_poly.type
_entity_poly.pdbx_seq_one_letter_code
_entity_poly.pdbx_strand_id
1 'polypeptide(L)'
;MGNLIEIYIHPTCATSYEVITGLYNKGYLDKVKIKNTEKIIGNKFVLSVPWIEFNGVPIATDPVTVDDVIEIIENNKINVENPTDSVMMSIVHSSFLSSIVMLHKDIEVALNELFLNAALRVPLSKINVEDVKNEMVKWKNKLFDEYRDMIRRALSVSYVRELYWTYSQIKPEEISSITNKNIVGLWIIAKGSIGRVALPARPYLDNDKDIELISEFVKKRSKGLLEKVKEEQEKIRSNELYWKIIEKI
;
A
#
# COMPACT_ATOMS: atom_id res chain seq x y z
N MET A 1 -28.30 -13.50 -8.77
CA MET A 1 -27.51 -12.26 -8.94
C MET A 1 -26.06 -12.66 -8.83
N GLY A 2 -25.28 -12.45 -9.89
CA GLY A 2 -23.88 -12.92 -9.92
C GLY A 2 -23.08 -12.27 -8.80
N ASN A 3 -22.26 -13.07 -8.13
CA ASN A 3 -21.28 -12.60 -7.16
C ASN A 3 -20.35 -11.58 -7.82
N LEU A 4 -20.45 -10.30 -7.47
CA LEU A 4 -19.67 -9.24 -8.11
C LEU A 4 -18.40 -8.98 -7.31
N ILE A 5 -17.25 -9.29 -7.91
CA ILE A 5 -15.93 -8.92 -7.41
C ILE A 5 -15.54 -7.59 -8.04
N GLU A 6 -15.28 -6.58 -7.20
CA GLU A 6 -14.75 -5.29 -7.63
C GLU A 6 -13.28 -5.16 -7.21
N ILE A 7 -12.40 -4.75 -8.14
CA ILE A 7 -10.98 -4.51 -7.86
C ILE A 7 -10.69 -3.04 -8.08
N TYR A 8 -10.35 -2.33 -7.01
CA TYR A 8 -9.89 -0.95 -7.05
C TYR A 8 -8.38 -0.93 -7.26
N ILE A 9 -7.93 -0.18 -8.25
CA ILE A 9 -6.53 -0.11 -8.66
C ILE A 9 -6.08 1.32 -8.86
N HIS A 10 -4.77 1.54 -8.76
CA HIS A 10 -4.13 2.72 -9.33
C HIS A 10 -3.24 2.30 -10.50
N PRO A 11 -3.29 2.96 -11.68
CA PRO A 11 -2.56 2.51 -12.87
C PRO A 11 -1.03 2.47 -12.73
N THR A 12 -0.46 3.25 -11.81
CA THR A 12 0.99 3.26 -11.54
C THR A 12 1.42 2.37 -10.36
N CYS A 13 0.49 1.62 -9.75
CA CYS A 13 0.81 0.68 -8.68
C CYS A 13 1.30 -0.65 -9.27
N ALA A 14 2.48 -1.12 -8.83
CA ALA A 14 3.09 -2.37 -9.28
C ALA A 14 2.20 -3.60 -9.05
N THR A 15 1.68 -3.78 -7.82
CA THR A 15 0.78 -4.91 -7.53
C THR A 15 -0.50 -4.83 -8.37
N SER A 16 -1.07 -3.63 -8.56
CA SER A 16 -2.24 -3.45 -9.42
C SER A 16 -1.94 -3.86 -10.87
N TYR A 17 -0.81 -3.44 -11.40
CA TYR A 17 -0.33 -3.85 -12.72
C TYR A 17 -0.19 -5.38 -12.83
N GLU A 18 0.42 -6.04 -11.83
CA GLU A 18 0.64 -7.48 -11.82
C GLU A 18 -0.68 -8.27 -11.75
N VAL A 19 -1.62 -7.84 -10.90
CA VAL A 19 -2.95 -8.44 -10.82
C VAL A 19 -3.70 -8.30 -12.13
N ILE A 20 -3.79 -7.10 -12.71
CA ILE A 20 -4.56 -6.87 -13.95
C ILE A 20 -3.98 -7.63 -15.13
N THR A 21 -2.66 -7.55 -15.34
CA THR A 21 -2.00 -8.27 -16.43
C THR A 21 -2.08 -9.78 -16.23
N GLY A 22 -1.94 -10.27 -14.99
CA GLY A 22 -2.12 -11.68 -14.65
C GLY A 22 -3.53 -12.18 -14.94
N LEU A 23 -4.57 -11.44 -14.52
CA LEU A 23 -5.97 -11.80 -14.77
C LEU A 23 -6.30 -11.81 -16.26
N TYR A 24 -5.79 -10.84 -17.03
CA TYR A 24 -5.95 -10.83 -18.49
C TYR A 24 -5.31 -12.07 -19.12
N ASN A 25 -4.05 -12.35 -18.80
CA ASN A 25 -3.30 -13.46 -19.38
C ASN A 25 -3.91 -14.83 -19.05
N LYS A 26 -4.56 -14.96 -17.88
CA LYS A 26 -5.23 -16.19 -17.44
C LYS A 26 -6.70 -16.27 -17.87
N GLY A 27 -7.26 -15.23 -18.51
CA GLY A 27 -8.66 -15.22 -18.96
C GLY A 27 -9.71 -14.98 -17.86
N TYR A 28 -9.33 -14.31 -16.76
CA TYR A 28 -10.22 -14.00 -15.63
C TYR A 28 -10.65 -12.53 -15.57
N LEU A 29 -10.11 -11.67 -16.44
CA LEU A 29 -10.40 -10.24 -16.40
C LEU A 29 -11.90 -9.92 -16.50
N ASP A 30 -12.63 -10.64 -17.36
CA ASP A 30 -14.08 -10.46 -17.55
C ASP A 30 -14.95 -10.94 -16.37
N LYS A 31 -14.34 -11.62 -15.39
CA LYS A 31 -15.01 -12.10 -14.17
C LYS A 31 -14.97 -11.08 -13.03
N VAL A 32 -14.26 -9.97 -13.20
CA VAL A 32 -14.12 -8.91 -12.20
C VAL A 32 -14.48 -7.56 -12.79
N LYS A 33 -14.91 -6.64 -11.93
CA LYS A 33 -15.16 -5.25 -12.31
C LYS A 33 -14.05 -4.38 -11.77
N ILE A 34 -13.31 -3.74 -12.66
CA ILE A 34 -12.16 -2.93 -12.28
C ILE A 34 -12.61 -1.49 -12.04
N LYS A 35 -12.02 -0.86 -11.03
CA LYS A 35 -12.30 0.52 -10.62
C LYS A 35 -10.99 1.29 -10.50
N ASN A 36 -10.79 2.27 -11.39
CA ASN A 36 -9.60 3.12 -11.35
C ASN A 36 -9.74 4.20 -10.26
N THR A 37 -8.76 4.27 -9.35
CA THR A 37 -8.70 5.20 -8.22
C THR A 37 -8.03 6.55 -8.56
N GLU A 38 -7.66 6.81 -9.81
CA GLU A 38 -7.20 8.13 -10.27
C GLU A 38 -8.27 9.22 -10.05
N LYS A 39 -9.55 8.81 -10.07
CA LYS A 39 -10.70 9.68 -9.78
C LYS A 39 -11.20 9.37 -8.38
N ILE A 40 -11.77 10.39 -7.72
CA ILE A 40 -12.41 10.22 -6.40
C ILE A 40 -13.52 9.17 -6.50
N ILE A 41 -13.39 8.11 -5.72
CA ILE A 41 -14.32 6.97 -5.72
C ILE A 41 -15.41 7.21 -4.67
N GLY A 42 -16.30 8.18 -4.95
CA GLY A 42 -17.50 8.46 -4.16
C GLY A 42 -17.30 8.35 -2.64
N ASN A 43 -18.13 7.51 -1.99
CA ASN A 43 -18.15 7.33 -0.53
C ASN A 43 -17.27 6.15 -0.05
N LYS A 44 -16.38 5.61 -0.89
CA LYS A 44 -15.55 4.45 -0.53
C LYS A 44 -14.17 4.88 -0.06
N PHE A 45 -13.72 4.33 1.07
CA PHE A 45 -12.38 4.52 1.59
C PHE A 45 -11.48 3.37 1.14
N VAL A 46 -10.65 3.61 0.13
CA VAL A 46 -9.62 2.68 -0.34
C VAL A 46 -8.30 3.06 0.33
N LEU A 47 -7.82 2.25 1.28
CA LEU A 47 -6.65 2.56 2.11
C LEU A 47 -5.32 2.05 1.53
N SER A 48 -5.39 1.19 0.52
CA SER A 48 -4.27 0.67 -0.25
C SER A 48 -4.79 0.18 -1.60
N VAL A 49 -3.90 -0.04 -2.57
CA VAL A 49 -4.26 -0.62 -3.87
C VAL A 49 -3.27 -1.73 -4.24
N PRO A 50 -3.73 -2.84 -4.84
CA PRO A 50 -5.14 -3.12 -5.16
C PRO A 50 -5.98 -3.38 -3.91
N TRP A 51 -7.26 -3.03 -3.98
CA TRP A 51 -8.26 -3.27 -2.95
C TRP A 51 -9.41 -4.05 -3.57
N ILE A 52 -9.80 -5.15 -2.95
CA ILE A 52 -10.76 -6.08 -3.53
C ILE A 52 -11.99 -6.14 -2.64
N GLU A 53 -13.15 -6.01 -3.26
CA GLU A 53 -14.44 -6.14 -2.61
C GLU A 53 -15.29 -7.24 -3.24
N PHE A 54 -16.08 -7.89 -2.40
CA PHE A 54 -17.10 -8.84 -2.80
C PHE A 54 -18.45 -8.35 -2.28
N ASN A 55 -19.37 -8.04 -3.20
CA ASN A 55 -20.67 -7.45 -2.87
C ASN A 55 -20.58 -6.21 -1.95
N GLY A 56 -19.55 -5.38 -2.16
CA GLY A 56 -19.31 -4.15 -1.39
C GLY A 56 -18.61 -4.34 -0.04
N VAL A 57 -18.21 -5.57 0.31
CA VAL A 57 -17.44 -5.87 1.51
C VAL A 57 -15.96 -6.05 1.13
N PRO A 58 -15.00 -5.37 1.80
CA PRO A 58 -13.58 -5.62 1.57
C PRO A 58 -13.17 -7.05 1.91
N ILE A 59 -12.47 -7.69 0.99
CA ILE A 59 -12.04 -9.10 1.11
C ILE A 59 -10.55 -9.30 0.86
N ALA A 60 -9.83 -8.33 0.29
CA ALA A 60 -8.38 -8.39 0.18
C ALA A 60 -7.79 -7.00 -0.07
N THR A 61 -6.54 -6.81 0.31
CA THR A 61 -5.70 -5.64 0.00
C THR A 61 -4.26 -6.09 -0.21
N ASP A 62 -3.42 -5.23 -0.80
CA ASP A 62 -1.97 -5.47 -0.93
C ASP A 62 -1.35 -5.89 0.42
N PRO A 63 -0.52 -6.95 0.50
CA PRO A 63 -0.07 -7.83 -0.59
C PRO A 63 -1.15 -8.79 -1.13
N VAL A 64 -1.32 -8.80 -2.45
CA VAL A 64 -2.20 -9.75 -3.15
C VAL A 64 -1.63 -10.13 -4.51
N THR A 65 -1.71 -11.41 -4.84
CA THR A 65 -1.23 -11.96 -6.11
C THR A 65 -2.38 -12.24 -7.07
N VAL A 66 -2.07 -12.48 -8.35
CA VAL A 66 -3.09 -12.95 -9.31
C VAL A 66 -3.74 -14.27 -8.86
N ASP A 67 -2.97 -15.15 -8.23
CA ASP A 67 -3.46 -16.46 -7.79
C ASP A 67 -4.43 -16.33 -6.61
N ASP A 68 -4.15 -15.41 -5.68
CA ASP A 68 -5.11 -15.06 -4.62
C ASP A 68 -6.45 -14.62 -5.23
N VAL A 69 -6.43 -13.75 -6.25
CA VAL A 69 -7.66 -13.26 -6.89
C VAL A 69 -8.41 -14.39 -7.61
N ILE A 70 -7.70 -15.28 -8.29
CA ILE A 70 -8.32 -16.43 -8.97
C ILE A 70 -8.96 -17.38 -7.96
N GLU A 71 -8.27 -17.70 -6.87
CA GLU A 71 -8.80 -18.55 -5.81
C GLU A 71 -10.09 -17.95 -5.20
N ILE A 72 -10.14 -16.63 -5.04
CA ILE A 72 -11.34 -15.91 -4.61
C ILE A 72 -12.49 -16.10 -5.63
N ILE A 73 -12.20 -15.94 -6.92
CA ILE A 73 -13.20 -16.07 -8.00
C ILE A 73 -13.76 -17.49 -8.07
N GLU A 74 -12.91 -18.50 -7.96
CA GLU A 74 -13.29 -19.91 -8.20
C GLU A 74 -13.83 -20.59 -6.96
N ASN A 75 -13.16 -20.40 -5.83
CA ASN A 75 -13.38 -21.20 -4.62
C ASN A 75 -13.97 -20.39 -3.48
N ASN A 76 -14.08 -19.06 -3.62
CA ASN A 76 -14.56 -18.15 -2.57
C ASN A 76 -13.89 -18.44 -1.21
N LYS A 77 -12.58 -18.66 -1.26
CA LYS A 77 -11.76 -19.05 -0.12
C LYS A 77 -10.39 -18.40 -0.24
N ILE A 78 -9.76 -18.13 0.89
CA ILE A 78 -8.33 -17.82 0.95
C ILE A 78 -7.83 -18.16 2.34
N ASN A 79 -6.62 -18.69 2.43
CA ASN A 79 -6.02 -18.97 3.73
C ASN A 79 -5.16 -17.80 4.17
N VAL A 80 -5.22 -17.48 5.47
CA VAL A 80 -4.33 -16.52 6.11
C VAL A 80 -3.63 -17.28 7.22
N GLU A 81 -2.38 -17.65 6.97
CA GLU A 81 -1.61 -18.51 7.89
C GLU A 81 -1.22 -17.78 9.16
N ASN A 82 -0.76 -16.53 9.03
CA ASN A 82 -0.39 -15.66 10.15
C ASN A 82 -1.18 -14.35 10.08
N PRO A 83 -2.27 -14.21 10.86
CA PRO A 83 -3.12 -13.02 10.86
C PRO A 83 -2.35 -11.73 11.17
N THR A 84 -1.46 -11.76 12.15
CA THR A 84 -0.68 -10.59 12.57
C THR A 84 0.29 -10.14 11.47
N ASP A 85 1.04 -11.08 10.89
CA ASP A 85 1.96 -10.78 9.78
C ASP A 85 1.18 -10.26 8.56
N SER A 86 0.02 -10.86 8.25
CA SER A 86 -0.85 -10.41 7.15
C SER A 86 -1.30 -8.95 7.32
N VAL A 87 -1.70 -8.54 8.53
CA VAL A 87 -2.04 -7.13 8.82
C VAL A 87 -0.81 -6.24 8.73
N MET A 88 0.30 -6.62 9.33
CA MET A 88 1.53 -5.80 9.33
C MET A 88 2.11 -5.63 7.93
N MET A 89 2.14 -6.69 7.11
CA MET A 89 2.56 -6.60 5.72
C MET A 89 1.62 -5.73 4.90
N SER A 90 0.31 -5.76 5.16
CA SER A 90 -0.64 -4.84 4.51
C SER A 90 -0.38 -3.37 4.89
N ILE A 91 0.05 -3.08 6.12
CA ILE A 91 0.51 -1.74 6.53
C ILE A 91 1.77 -1.34 5.76
N VAL A 92 2.78 -2.22 5.71
CA VAL A 92 4.07 -1.98 5.04
C VAL A 92 3.87 -1.68 3.55
N HIS A 93 2.94 -2.37 2.90
CA HIS A 93 2.64 -2.22 1.49
C HIS A 93 1.79 -0.99 1.16
N SER A 94 1.07 -0.42 2.13
CA SER A 94 0.36 0.85 1.97
C SER A 94 1.23 2.03 2.38
N SER A 95 1.62 2.86 1.42
CA SER A 95 2.36 4.11 1.70
C SER A 95 1.59 5.06 2.64
N PHE A 96 0.25 5.07 2.58
CA PHE A 96 -0.60 5.86 3.47
C PHE A 96 -0.57 5.31 4.90
N LEU A 97 -0.85 4.01 5.09
CA LEU A 97 -0.86 3.40 6.43
C LEU A 97 0.52 3.38 7.06
N SER A 98 1.56 3.06 6.29
CA SER A 98 2.96 3.18 6.74
C SER A 98 3.30 4.59 7.22
N SER A 99 2.81 5.63 6.52
CA SER A 99 3.05 7.02 6.93
C SER A 99 2.30 7.36 8.21
N ILE A 100 1.04 6.96 8.34
CA ILE A 100 0.24 7.18 9.56
C ILE A 100 0.87 6.49 10.77
N VAL A 101 1.20 5.20 10.65
CA VAL A 101 1.84 4.44 11.72
C VAL A 101 3.19 5.06 12.11
N MET A 102 3.96 5.54 11.13
CA MET A 102 5.24 6.20 11.39
C MET A 102 5.08 7.59 12.05
N LEU A 103 4.02 8.33 11.74
CA LEU A 103 3.73 9.62 12.36
C LEU A 103 3.28 9.48 13.82
N HIS A 104 2.44 8.47 14.10
CA HIS A 104 1.90 8.25 15.44
C HIS A 104 2.80 7.38 16.32
N LYS A 105 3.77 6.66 15.72
CA LYS A 105 4.58 5.63 16.40
C LYS A 105 3.71 4.57 17.08
N ASP A 106 2.58 4.29 16.47
CA ASP A 106 1.56 3.38 16.99
C ASP A 106 0.92 2.66 15.80
N ILE A 107 0.80 1.34 15.86
CA ILE A 107 0.10 0.58 14.82
C ILE A 107 -1.41 0.66 14.98
N GLU A 108 -1.91 0.96 16.18
CA GLU A 108 -3.35 0.96 16.52
C GLU A 108 -4.15 1.94 15.64
N VAL A 109 -3.54 3.05 15.24
CA VAL A 109 -4.16 4.05 14.35
C VAL A 109 -4.51 3.50 12.97
N ALA A 110 -3.92 2.37 12.56
CA ALA A 110 -4.26 1.67 11.32
C ALA A 110 -5.30 0.54 11.52
N LEU A 111 -5.54 0.07 12.75
CA LEU A 111 -6.35 -1.14 13.05
C LEU A 111 -7.87 -0.86 13.06
N ASN A 112 -8.38 -0.22 12.01
CA ASN A 112 -9.81 -0.04 11.82
C ASN A 112 -10.45 -1.27 11.15
N GLU A 113 -11.74 -1.47 11.40
CA GLU A 113 -12.48 -2.67 10.95
C GLU A 113 -12.45 -2.85 9.43
N LEU A 114 -12.57 -1.76 8.66
CA LEU A 114 -12.54 -1.79 7.20
C LEU A 114 -11.19 -2.34 6.69
N PHE A 115 -10.08 -1.84 7.23
CA PHE A 115 -8.75 -2.31 6.91
C PHE A 115 -8.51 -3.75 7.34
N LEU A 116 -8.88 -4.10 8.58
CA LEU A 116 -8.68 -5.44 9.11
C LEU A 116 -9.46 -6.48 8.32
N ASN A 117 -10.69 -6.17 7.90
CA ASN A 117 -11.49 -7.05 7.02
C ASN A 117 -10.77 -7.37 5.71
N ALA A 118 -10.17 -6.36 5.08
CA ALA A 118 -9.40 -6.54 3.85
C ALA A 118 -8.10 -7.29 4.09
N ALA A 119 -7.31 -6.90 5.10
CA ALA A 119 -6.00 -7.50 5.38
C ALA A 119 -6.12 -8.97 5.78
N LEU A 120 -7.07 -9.29 6.68
CA LEU A 120 -7.33 -10.64 7.16
C LEU A 120 -8.23 -11.46 6.23
N ARG A 121 -8.73 -10.84 5.16
CA ARG A 121 -9.56 -11.47 4.14
C ARG A 121 -10.79 -12.15 4.76
N VAL A 122 -11.41 -11.49 5.73
CA VAL A 122 -12.32 -12.07 6.75
C VAL A 122 -13.49 -12.87 6.17
N PRO A 123 -14.21 -12.37 5.14
CA PRO A 123 -15.33 -13.13 4.56
C PRO A 123 -14.92 -14.49 3.98
N LEU A 124 -13.61 -14.69 3.73
CA LEU A 124 -13.04 -15.86 3.08
C LEU A 124 -12.22 -16.73 4.05
N SER A 125 -11.53 -16.10 5.02
CA SER A 125 -10.67 -16.77 6.00
C SER A 125 -11.41 -17.22 7.25
N LYS A 126 -12.57 -16.61 7.56
CA LYS A 126 -13.35 -16.82 8.79
C LYS A 126 -12.60 -16.47 10.09
N ILE A 127 -11.55 -15.65 9.99
CA ILE A 127 -10.82 -15.14 11.15
C ILE A 127 -11.72 -14.17 11.93
N ASN A 128 -11.68 -14.24 13.26
CA ASN A 128 -12.32 -13.26 14.11
C ASN A 128 -11.46 -11.98 14.19
N VAL A 129 -11.97 -10.90 13.60
CA VAL A 129 -11.29 -9.60 13.56
C VAL A 129 -11.01 -9.05 14.95
N GLU A 130 -11.96 -9.20 15.87
CA GLU A 130 -11.86 -8.60 17.20
C GLU A 130 -10.78 -9.29 18.03
N ASP A 131 -10.63 -10.62 17.89
CA ASP A 131 -9.57 -11.37 18.57
C ASP A 131 -8.19 -10.93 18.09
N VAL A 132 -7.99 -10.83 16.77
CA VAL A 132 -6.73 -10.37 16.18
C VAL A 132 -6.43 -8.94 16.56
N LYS A 133 -7.43 -8.05 16.50
CA LYS A 133 -7.27 -6.65 16.90
C LYS A 133 -6.84 -6.54 18.35
N ASN A 134 -7.50 -7.25 19.27
CA ASN A 134 -7.17 -7.22 20.69
C ASN A 134 -5.76 -7.77 20.96
N GLU A 135 -5.36 -8.82 20.26
CA GLU A 135 -4.00 -9.35 20.35
C GLU A 135 -2.96 -8.33 19.83
N MET A 136 -3.20 -7.71 18.69
CA MET A 136 -2.29 -6.72 18.12
C MET A 136 -2.18 -5.47 18.98
N VAL A 137 -3.29 -4.98 19.55
CA VAL A 137 -3.29 -3.85 20.49
C VAL A 137 -2.47 -4.18 21.75
N LYS A 138 -2.61 -5.39 22.28
CA LYS A 138 -1.81 -5.86 23.42
C LYS A 138 -0.31 -5.84 23.13
N TRP A 139 0.10 -6.13 21.90
CA TRP A 139 1.50 -6.21 21.47
C TRP A 139 1.97 -5.03 20.62
N LYS A 140 1.21 -3.93 20.55
CA LYS A 140 1.39 -2.88 19.55
C LYS A 140 2.78 -2.26 19.51
N ASN A 141 3.40 -2.00 20.66
CA ASN A 141 4.75 -1.43 20.74
C ASN A 141 5.80 -2.42 20.22
N LYS A 142 5.67 -3.70 20.57
CA LYS A 142 6.56 -4.76 20.11
C LYS A 142 6.46 -4.93 18.59
N LEU A 143 5.23 -4.98 18.08
CA LEU A 143 4.96 -5.10 16.65
C LEU A 143 5.47 -3.89 15.87
N PHE A 144 5.27 -2.67 16.39
CA PHE A 144 5.82 -1.47 15.77
C PHE A 144 7.34 -1.57 15.67
N ASP A 145 8.04 -1.91 16.75
CA ASP A 145 9.50 -2.01 16.74
C ASP A 145 10.03 -3.13 15.83
N GLU A 146 9.37 -4.28 15.78
CA GLU A 146 9.71 -5.42 14.92
C GLU A 146 9.62 -5.07 13.43
N TYR A 147 8.58 -4.33 13.02
CA TYR A 147 8.36 -3.94 11.62
C TYR A 147 8.91 -2.55 11.27
N ARG A 148 9.42 -1.80 12.25
CA ARG A 148 9.84 -0.39 12.09
C ARG A 148 10.82 -0.19 10.96
N ASP A 149 11.82 -1.06 10.89
CA ASP A 149 12.85 -1.05 9.85
C ASP A 149 12.26 -1.32 8.46
N MET A 150 11.27 -2.20 8.38
CA MET A 150 10.58 -2.54 7.15
C MET A 150 9.70 -1.37 6.66
N ILE A 151 8.95 -0.75 7.57
CA ILE A 151 8.15 0.45 7.31
C ILE A 151 9.06 1.59 6.81
N ARG A 152 10.19 1.85 7.47
CA ARG A 152 11.17 2.87 7.02
C ARG A 152 11.67 2.62 5.59
N ARG A 153 11.96 1.36 5.24
CA ARG A 153 12.40 0.97 3.89
C ARG A 153 11.30 1.14 2.86
N ALA A 154 10.07 0.73 3.17
CA ALA A 154 8.91 0.91 2.31
C ALA A 154 8.66 2.41 2.02
N LEU A 155 8.68 3.24 3.06
CA LEU A 155 8.56 4.70 2.93
C LEU A 155 9.71 5.30 2.10
N SER A 156 10.94 4.81 2.27
CA SER A 156 12.09 5.27 1.46
C SER A 156 11.88 4.99 -0.04
N VAL A 157 11.36 3.81 -0.39
CA VAL A 157 11.03 3.46 -1.78
C VAL A 157 9.90 4.35 -2.29
N SER A 158 8.83 4.52 -1.51
CA SER A 158 7.69 5.37 -1.89
C SER A 158 8.09 6.83 -2.11
N TYR A 159 8.96 7.37 -1.26
CA TYR A 159 9.49 8.73 -1.39
C TYR A 159 10.29 8.90 -2.69
N VAL A 160 11.20 7.97 -3.00
CA VAL A 160 11.96 7.99 -4.26
C VAL A 160 11.05 7.81 -5.48
N ARG A 161 9.98 7.01 -5.37
CA ARG A 161 8.97 6.86 -6.42
C ARG A 161 8.29 8.19 -6.75
N GLU A 162 7.95 8.99 -5.75
CA GLU A 162 7.33 10.29 -5.98
C GLU A 162 8.31 11.34 -6.49
N LEU A 163 9.58 11.29 -6.07
CA LEU A 163 10.63 12.11 -6.69
C LEU A 163 10.83 11.74 -8.17
N TYR A 164 10.81 10.45 -8.50
CA TYR A 164 10.90 9.99 -9.89
C TYR A 164 9.77 10.58 -10.75
N TRP A 165 8.52 10.49 -10.28
CA TRP A 165 7.39 11.09 -10.99
C TRP A 165 7.46 12.61 -11.09
N THR A 166 7.97 13.29 -10.06
CA THR A 166 8.06 14.76 -10.03
C THR A 166 9.05 15.30 -11.06
N TYR A 167 10.20 14.65 -11.21
CA TYR A 167 11.31 15.18 -12.00
C TYR A 167 11.50 14.47 -13.35
N SER A 168 10.86 13.31 -13.57
CA SER A 168 10.91 12.46 -14.78
C SER A 168 12.30 11.91 -15.17
N GLN A 169 13.40 12.64 -14.93
CA GLN A 169 14.77 12.28 -15.27
C GLN A 169 15.77 12.49 -14.11
N ILE A 170 15.29 12.44 -12.86
CA ILE A 170 16.13 12.65 -11.69
C ILE A 170 17.31 11.66 -11.66
N LYS A 171 18.48 12.17 -11.27
CA LYS A 171 19.71 11.40 -11.06
C LYS A 171 19.90 11.07 -9.58
N PRO A 172 20.66 10.01 -9.25
CA PRO A 172 20.94 9.63 -7.86
C PRO A 172 21.52 10.77 -7.02
N GLU A 173 22.40 11.59 -7.60
CA GLU A 173 23.07 12.71 -6.91
C GLU A 173 22.07 13.81 -6.55
N GLU A 174 21.09 14.07 -7.42
CA GLU A 174 20.01 15.03 -7.18
C GLU A 174 19.11 14.56 -6.04
N ILE A 175 18.72 13.27 -6.02
CA ILE A 175 17.97 12.69 -4.89
C ILE A 175 18.73 12.90 -3.58
N SER A 176 20.03 12.58 -3.55
CA SER A 176 20.84 12.73 -2.34
C SER A 176 20.97 14.19 -1.90
N SER A 177 21.01 15.13 -2.85
CA SER A 177 21.11 16.57 -2.59
C SER A 177 19.83 17.19 -2.04
N ILE A 178 18.67 16.88 -2.63
CA ILE A 178 17.38 17.45 -2.23
C ILE A 178 16.83 16.81 -0.95
N THR A 179 17.16 15.55 -0.70
CA THR A 179 16.66 14.82 0.45
C THR A 179 17.27 15.40 1.72
N ASN A 180 16.44 15.65 2.72
CA ASN A 180 16.86 15.90 4.09
C ASN A 180 15.69 15.58 5.03
N LYS A 181 15.96 15.53 6.34
CA LYS A 181 14.95 15.15 7.32
C LYS A 181 13.69 16.04 7.28
N ASN A 182 13.83 17.34 6.99
CA ASN A 182 12.68 18.25 6.96
C ASN A 182 11.80 17.97 5.73
N ILE A 183 12.40 17.71 4.57
CA ILE A 183 11.66 17.37 3.34
C ILE A 183 10.99 16.01 3.47
N VAL A 184 11.68 15.01 4.02
CA VAL A 184 11.09 13.68 4.29
C VAL A 184 9.96 13.80 5.33
N GLY A 185 10.15 14.59 6.39
CA GLY A 185 9.12 14.83 7.40
C GLY A 185 7.88 15.51 6.83
N LEU A 186 8.07 16.56 6.02
CA LEU A 186 6.97 17.23 5.32
C LEU A 186 6.23 16.26 4.38
N TRP A 187 6.97 15.44 3.64
CA TRP A 187 6.41 14.42 2.78
C TRP A 187 5.60 13.38 3.57
N ILE A 188 6.11 12.86 4.68
CA ILE A 188 5.40 11.89 5.54
C ILE A 188 4.12 12.52 6.13
N ILE A 189 4.18 13.79 6.56
CA ILE A 189 2.98 14.52 7.02
C ILE A 189 1.94 14.60 5.90
N ALA A 190 2.36 15.01 4.70
CA ALA A 190 1.46 15.13 3.55
C ALA A 190 0.90 13.77 3.11
N LYS A 191 1.70 12.70 3.22
CA LYS A 191 1.31 11.35 2.83
C LYS A 191 0.40 10.68 3.85
N GLY A 192 0.64 10.91 5.14
CA GLY A 192 -0.08 10.31 6.25
C GLY A 192 -1.27 11.12 6.74
N SER A 193 -1.73 12.13 6.01
CA SER A 193 -2.90 12.93 6.39
C SER A 193 -3.76 13.32 5.19
N ILE A 194 -5.05 13.49 5.44
CA ILE A 194 -5.99 14.07 4.47
C ILE A 194 -6.40 15.44 5.01
N GLY A 195 -5.74 16.49 4.52
CA GLY A 195 -5.81 17.81 5.13
C GLY A 195 -5.25 17.79 6.55
N ARG A 196 -6.12 17.69 7.57
CA ARG A 196 -5.72 17.51 8.98
C ARG A 196 -6.21 16.20 9.59
N VAL A 197 -7.00 15.42 8.86
CA VAL A 197 -7.47 14.10 9.29
C VAL A 197 -6.25 13.19 9.41
N ALA A 198 -6.21 12.40 10.49
CA ALA A 198 -5.11 11.51 10.87
C ALA A 198 -3.80 12.19 11.29
N LEU A 199 -3.71 13.52 11.34
CA LEU A 199 -2.53 14.19 11.88
C LEU A 199 -2.42 13.97 13.40
N PRO A 200 -1.26 13.61 13.96
CA PRO A 200 -1.11 13.49 15.41
C PRO A 200 -1.28 14.86 16.08
N ALA A 201 -1.69 14.86 17.36
CA ALA A 201 -1.92 16.09 18.12
C ALA A 201 -0.67 16.99 18.22
N ARG A 202 0.52 16.40 18.12
CA ARG A 202 1.82 17.09 18.16
C ARG A 202 2.71 16.62 17.00
N PRO A 203 2.52 17.14 15.78
CA PRO A 203 3.22 16.68 14.58
C PRO A 203 4.60 17.35 14.42
N TYR A 204 5.36 17.47 15.50
CA TYR A 204 6.70 18.08 15.48
C TYR A 204 7.75 17.01 15.21
N LEU A 205 8.39 17.07 14.05
CA LEU A 205 9.31 16.03 13.56
C LEU A 205 10.80 16.41 13.62
N ASP A 206 11.14 17.59 14.14
CA ASP A 206 12.51 18.14 14.08
C ASP A 206 13.58 17.22 14.66
N ASN A 207 13.25 16.41 15.67
CA ASN A 207 14.13 15.44 16.33
C ASN A 207 13.65 14.00 16.19
N ASP A 208 12.81 13.70 15.18
CA ASP A 208 12.32 12.35 14.96
C ASP A 208 13.40 11.48 14.29
N LYS A 209 13.91 10.52 15.06
CA LYS A 209 14.96 9.58 14.64
C LYS A 209 14.56 8.72 13.43
N ASP A 210 13.28 8.36 13.26
CA ASP A 210 12.89 7.58 12.09
C ASP A 210 12.94 8.39 10.81
N ILE A 211 12.54 9.67 10.87
CA ILE A 211 12.59 10.58 9.73
C ILE A 211 14.03 10.82 9.30
N GLU A 212 14.93 10.99 10.27
CA GLU A 212 16.37 11.05 10.03
C GLU A 212 16.88 9.78 9.36
N LEU A 213 16.56 8.59 9.90
CA LEU A 213 17.01 7.32 9.34
C LEU A 213 16.45 7.04 7.93
N ILE A 214 15.20 7.44 7.64
CA ILE A 214 14.63 7.37 6.28
C ILE A 214 15.42 8.28 5.34
N SER A 215 15.64 9.54 5.74
CA SER A 215 16.41 10.51 4.95
C SER A 215 17.83 10.00 4.67
N GLU A 216 18.53 9.50 5.68
CA GLU A 216 19.88 8.93 5.53
C GLU A 216 19.89 7.70 4.62
N PHE A 217 18.91 6.80 4.78
CA PHE A 217 18.80 5.61 3.96
C PHE A 217 18.58 5.98 2.49
N VAL A 218 17.68 6.93 2.20
CA VAL A 218 17.45 7.46 0.85
C VAL A 218 18.73 8.06 0.27
N LYS A 219 19.43 8.92 1.02
CA LYS A 219 20.69 9.53 0.57
C LYS A 219 21.76 8.50 0.23
N LYS A 220 21.94 7.51 1.10
CA LYS A 220 22.99 6.48 0.98
C LYS A 220 22.68 5.46 -0.10
N ARG A 221 21.40 5.22 -0.39
CA ARG A 221 20.92 4.20 -1.33
C ARG A 221 20.23 4.78 -2.55
N SER A 222 20.42 6.06 -2.84
CA SER A 222 19.71 6.80 -3.91
C SER A 222 19.78 6.08 -5.25
N LYS A 223 20.96 5.60 -5.66
CA LYS A 223 21.15 4.84 -6.90
C LYS A 223 20.28 3.59 -6.95
N GLY A 224 20.42 2.68 -5.98
CA GLY A 224 19.70 1.41 -5.98
C GLY A 224 18.19 1.58 -5.80
N LEU A 225 17.74 2.57 -5.01
CA LEU A 225 16.33 2.89 -4.89
C LEU A 225 15.76 3.42 -6.20
N LEU A 226 16.48 4.31 -6.88
CA LEU A 226 16.06 4.88 -8.15
C LEU A 226 16.07 3.83 -9.28
N GLU A 227 17.06 2.95 -9.34
CA GLU A 227 17.10 1.85 -10.31
C GLU A 227 15.89 0.94 -10.14
N LYS A 228 15.61 0.50 -8.90
CA LYS A 228 14.42 -0.30 -8.58
C LYS A 228 13.12 0.39 -9.02
N VAL A 229 12.97 1.68 -8.68
CA VAL A 229 11.78 2.48 -9.04
C VAL A 229 11.67 2.64 -10.56
N LYS A 230 12.78 2.91 -11.26
CA LYS A 230 12.79 3.03 -12.72
C LYS A 230 12.37 1.74 -13.39
N GLU A 231 12.95 0.60 -12.99
CA GLU A 231 12.58 -0.71 -13.53
C GLU A 231 11.09 -1.00 -13.34
N GLU A 232 10.57 -0.78 -12.14
CA GLU A 232 9.15 -0.94 -11.81
C GLU A 232 8.26 -0.05 -12.69
N GLN A 233 8.54 1.26 -12.74
CA GLN A 233 7.67 2.23 -13.39
C GLN A 233 7.79 2.18 -14.92
N GLU A 234 8.97 1.89 -15.47
CA GLU A 234 9.14 1.69 -16.91
C GLU A 234 8.44 0.42 -17.38
N LYS A 235 8.50 -0.69 -16.62
CA LYS A 235 7.75 -1.92 -16.92
C LYS A 235 6.25 -1.65 -17.05
N ILE A 236 5.69 -0.82 -16.17
CA ILE A 236 4.28 -0.42 -16.23
C ILE A 236 4.04 0.50 -17.43
N ARG A 237 4.84 1.57 -17.57
CA ARG A 237 4.67 2.61 -18.60
C ARG A 237 4.80 2.08 -20.03
N SER A 238 5.71 1.12 -20.27
CA SER A 238 5.96 0.58 -21.60
C SER A 238 5.03 -0.56 -22.00
N ASN A 239 4.15 -1.03 -21.11
CA ASN A 239 3.24 -2.13 -21.43
C ASN A 239 1.98 -1.63 -22.14
N GLU A 240 2.00 -1.60 -23.47
CA GLU A 240 0.87 -1.13 -24.29
C GLU A 240 -0.43 -1.91 -24.03
N LEU A 241 -0.34 -3.22 -23.79
CA LEU A 241 -1.51 -4.05 -23.52
C LEU A 241 -2.19 -3.63 -22.21
N TYR A 242 -1.39 -3.40 -21.17
CA TYR A 242 -1.89 -2.92 -19.88
C TYR A 242 -2.62 -1.59 -20.04
N TRP A 243 -2.01 -0.60 -20.72
CA TRP A 243 -2.65 0.70 -20.91
C TRP A 243 -3.93 0.62 -21.77
N LYS A 244 -3.97 -0.23 -22.80
CA LYS A 244 -5.20 -0.51 -23.56
C LYS A 244 -6.31 -1.13 -22.71
N ILE A 245 -5.97 -1.88 -21.65
CA ILE A 245 -6.94 -2.39 -20.68
C ILE A 245 -7.43 -1.25 -19.79
N ILE A 246 -6.51 -0.47 -19.23
CA ILE A 246 -6.83 0.67 -18.33
C ILE A 246 -7.72 1.71 -19.03
N GLU A 247 -7.47 2.04 -20.29
CA GLU A 247 -8.27 3.01 -21.06
C GLU A 247 -9.73 2.57 -21.30
N LYS A 248 -10.02 1.26 -21.20
CA LYS A 248 -11.37 0.70 -21.42
C LYS A 248 -12.20 0.58 -20.14
N ILE A 249 -11.60 0.84 -18.99
CA ILE A 249 -12.21 0.69 -17.64
C ILE A 249 -12.67 2.05 -17.14
#